data_AF-A0A161QKF3-F1
#
_entry.id   AF-A0A161QKF3-F1
#
_cell.length_a   1.000
_cell.length_b   1.000
_cell.length_c   1.000
_cell.angle_alpha   90.00
_cell.angle_beta   90.00
_cell.angle_gamma   90.00
#
_symmetry.space_group_name_H-M   'P 1'
#
loop_
_entity.id
_entity.type
_entity.pdbx_description
1 polymer ?
#
loop_
_entity_poly.entity_id
_entity_poly.type
_entity_poly.pdbx_seq_one_letter_code
_entity_poly.pdbx_strand_id
1 'polypeptide(L)'
;MTIKIQTEKTVIPIEIGKLNFEFDVSDESVQHFREKAMEVQSELNLLNTELDEEQTFTIAKSALQKGYDLMLGKGAFAKIYNQTPSLPFVMKFFEQIANGVEKELKKMGFEHTNKEKAQKYLEKVKK
;
A
#
# COMPACT_ATOMS: atom_id res chain seq x y z
N MET A 1 18.34 -9.12 -37.11
CA MET A 1 18.34 -7.86 -36.34
C MET A 1 17.80 -8.17 -34.97
N THR A 2 18.47 -7.71 -33.90
CA THR A 2 18.04 -8.00 -32.53
C THR A 2 17.59 -6.69 -31.89
N ILE A 3 16.33 -6.64 -31.46
CA ILE A 3 15.79 -5.53 -30.69
C ILE A 3 16.20 -5.75 -29.23
N LYS A 4 16.92 -4.80 -28.64
CA LYS A 4 17.26 -4.79 -27.21
C LYS A 4 16.31 -3.86 -26.49
N ILE A 5 15.56 -4.39 -25.53
CA ILE A 5 14.64 -3.63 -24.68
C ILE A 5 15.26 -3.58 -23.28
N GLN A 6 15.29 -2.38 -22.67
CA GLN A 6 15.67 -2.21 -21.27
C GLN A 6 14.44 -2.45 -20.39
N THR A 7 14.56 -3.35 -19.43
CA THR A 7 13.51 -3.60 -18.43
C THR A 7 13.59 -2.57 -17.32
N GLU A 8 12.49 -1.91 -16.99
CA GLU A 8 12.42 -1.02 -15.83
C GLU A 8 12.22 -1.83 -14.53
N LYS A 9 12.74 -1.31 -13.42
CA LYS A 9 12.48 -1.89 -12.09
C LYS A 9 11.05 -1.54 -11.69
N THR A 10 10.20 -2.55 -11.56
CA THR A 10 8.81 -2.40 -11.11
C THR A 10 8.73 -2.33 -9.58
N VAL A 11 9.55 -1.50 -8.94
CA VAL A 11 9.50 -1.32 -7.48
C VAL A 11 9.58 0.15 -7.06
N ILE A 12 8.84 0.51 -6.02
CA ILE A 12 8.97 1.79 -5.30
C ILE A 12 9.80 1.53 -4.02
N PRO A 13 10.99 2.14 -3.87
CA PRO A 13 11.76 2.01 -2.65
C PRO A 13 11.13 2.83 -1.52
N ILE A 14 11.08 2.26 -0.31
CA ILE A 14 10.50 2.87 0.88
C ILE A 14 11.52 2.78 2.01
N GLU A 15 11.98 3.94 2.49
CA GLU A 15 12.97 4.04 3.56
C GLU A 15 12.32 4.55 4.85
N ILE A 16 12.48 3.80 5.95
CA ILE A 16 11.94 4.14 7.27
C ILE A 16 13.09 4.13 8.28
N GLY A 17 13.77 5.27 8.41
CA GLY A 17 14.95 5.38 9.26
C GLY A 17 16.10 4.49 8.77
N LYS A 18 16.34 3.35 9.43
CA LYS A 18 17.39 2.39 9.04
C LYS A 18 16.86 1.19 8.24
N LEU A 19 15.56 1.11 8.03
CA LEU A 19 14.91 0.00 7.33
C LEU A 19 14.64 0.40 5.88
N ASN A 20 14.97 -0.50 4.97
CA ASN A 20 14.67 -0.37 3.54
C ASN A 20 13.66 -1.45 3.14
N PHE A 21 12.62 -1.03 2.45
CA PHE A 21 11.58 -1.86 1.90
C PHE A 21 11.38 -1.55 0.42
N GLU A 22 10.79 -2.48 -0.31
CA GLU A 22 10.43 -2.32 -1.72
C GLU A 22 8.96 -2.66 -1.87
N PHE A 23 8.20 -1.78 -2.53
CA PHE A 23 6.82 -2.03 -2.91
C PHE A 23 6.79 -2.43 -4.39
N ASP A 24 6.25 -3.61 -4.70
CA ASP A 24 6.09 -4.09 -6.07
C ASP A 24 4.95 -3.33 -6.78
N VAL A 25 5.26 -2.74 -7.94
CA VAL A 25 4.28 -2.03 -8.79
C VAL A 25 3.72 -2.88 -9.92
N SER A 26 3.84 -4.21 -9.86
CA SER A 26 3.09 -5.10 -10.74
C SER A 26 1.58 -4.80 -10.65
N ASP A 27 0.86 -5.01 -11.75
CA ASP A 27 -0.58 -4.75 -11.83
C ASP A 27 -1.36 -5.49 -10.72
N GLU A 28 -0.96 -6.73 -10.40
CA GLU A 28 -1.53 -7.53 -9.33
C GLU A 28 -1.32 -6.90 -7.95
N SER A 29 -0.09 -6.46 -7.65
CA SER A 29 0.25 -5.80 -6.39
C SER A 29 -0.46 -4.45 -6.24
N VAL A 30 -0.58 -3.66 -7.31
CA VAL A 30 -1.31 -2.39 -7.30
C VAL A 30 -2.81 -2.60 -7.09
N GLN A 31 -3.41 -3.59 -7.75
CA GLN A 31 -4.82 -3.92 -7.54
C GLN A 31 -5.07 -4.39 -6.10
N HIS A 32 -4.27 -5.33 -5.63
CA HIS A 32 -4.38 -5.87 -4.28
C HIS A 32 -4.17 -4.80 -3.21
N PHE A 33 -3.24 -3.86 -3.42
CA PHE A 33 -3.07 -2.69 -2.56
C PHE A 33 -4.34 -1.84 -2.48
N ARG A 34 -4.97 -1.51 -3.61
CA ARG A 34 -6.19 -0.68 -3.62
C ARG A 34 -7.37 -1.34 -2.92
N GLU A 35 -7.57 -2.63 -3.16
CA GLU A 35 -8.67 -3.39 -2.55
C GLU A 35 -8.47 -3.53 -1.04
N LYS A 36 -7.26 -3.93 -0.62
CA LYS A 36 -6.96 -4.21 0.78
C LYS A 36 -6.71 -2.95 1.61
N ALA A 37 -6.23 -1.86 1.02
CA ALA A 37 -6.11 -0.58 1.72
C ALA A 37 -7.47 -0.05 2.18
N MET A 38 -8.52 -0.21 1.35
CA MET A 38 -9.89 0.13 1.74
C MET A 38 -10.42 -0.75 2.87
N GLU A 39 -10.10 -2.04 2.86
CA GLU A 39 -10.48 -2.99 3.92
C GLU A 39 -9.83 -2.61 5.26
N VAL A 40 -8.51 -2.37 5.26
CA VAL A 40 -7.79 -1.94 6.47
C VAL A 40 -8.30 -0.59 6.98
N GLN A 41 -8.56 0.37 6.09
CA GLN A 41 -9.11 1.67 6.49
C GLN A 41 -10.52 1.54 7.07
N SER A 42 -11.34 0.62 6.54
CA SER A 42 -12.67 0.33 7.07
C SER A 42 -12.59 -0.35 8.44
N GLU A 43 -11.70 -1.34 8.62
CA GLU A 43 -11.41 -1.98 9.91
C GLU A 43 -10.97 -0.94 10.96
N LEU A 44 -10.13 0.02 10.57
CA LEU A 44 -9.65 1.08 11.48
C LEU A 44 -10.74 2.13 11.79
N ASN A 45 -11.61 2.48 10.85
CA ASN A 45 -12.70 3.44 11.09
C ASN A 45 -13.79 2.88 12.02
N LEU A 46 -13.98 1.55 12.04
CA LEU A 46 -14.89 0.86 12.96
C LEU A 46 -14.42 0.88 14.41
N LEU A 47 -13.17 1.27 14.70
CA LEU A 47 -12.65 1.44 16.05
C LEU A 47 -13.17 2.70 16.78
N ASN A 48 -13.98 3.53 16.12
CA ASN A 48 -14.62 4.70 16.72
C ASN A 48 -15.88 4.36 17.56
N THR A 49 -16.20 3.08 17.76
CA THR A 49 -17.21 2.63 18.73
C THR A 49 -16.59 2.46 20.12
N GLU A 50 -17.42 2.55 21.18
CA GLU A 50 -17.03 2.44 22.60
C GLU A 50 -16.36 1.10 22.94
N LEU A 51 -15.12 0.91 22.51
CA LEU A 51 -14.26 -0.21 22.86
C LEU A 51 -13.31 0.22 23.98
N ASP A 52 -13.01 -0.71 24.88
CA ASP A 52 -12.00 -0.50 25.91
C ASP A 52 -10.61 -0.24 25.28
N GLU A 53 -9.74 0.50 25.98
CA GLU A 53 -8.44 0.93 25.44
C GLU A 53 -7.56 -0.26 25.01
N GLU A 54 -7.58 -1.36 25.77
CA GLU A 54 -6.81 -2.57 25.44
C GLU A 54 -7.32 -3.29 24.19
N GLN A 55 -8.65 -3.31 24.00
CA GLN A 55 -9.27 -3.94 22.84
C GLN A 55 -8.99 -3.12 21.57
N THR A 56 -9.13 -1.80 21.69
CA THR A 56 -8.80 -0.84 20.63
C THR A 56 -7.34 -0.98 20.21
N PHE A 57 -6.42 -1.07 21.18
CA PHE A 57 -4.99 -1.26 20.92
C PHE A 57 -4.71 -2.57 20.17
N THR A 58 -5.33 -3.67 20.60
CA THR A 58 -5.11 -5.00 20.00
C THR A 58 -5.60 -5.04 18.55
N ILE A 59 -6.80 -4.50 18.29
CA ILE A 59 -7.39 -4.46 16.96
C ILE A 59 -6.58 -3.54 16.04
N ALA A 60 -6.24 -2.32 16.49
CA ALA A 60 -5.42 -1.39 15.72
C ALA A 60 -4.04 -2.00 15.38
N LYS A 61 -3.41 -2.68 16.33
CA LYS A 61 -2.13 -3.38 16.11
C LYS A 61 -2.24 -4.49 15.07
N SER A 62 -3.30 -5.30 15.15
CA SER A 62 -3.57 -6.37 14.19
C SER A 62 -3.82 -5.81 12.78
N ALA A 63 -4.66 -4.78 12.66
CA ALA A 63 -4.97 -4.13 11.38
C ALA A 63 -3.71 -3.52 10.73
N LEU A 64 -2.91 -2.79 11.51
CA LEU A 64 -1.63 -2.26 11.02
C LEU A 64 -0.67 -3.38 10.62
N GLN A 65 -0.58 -4.45 11.41
CA GLN A 65 0.27 -5.59 11.06
C GLN A 65 -0.10 -6.18 9.70
N LYS A 66 -1.39 -6.41 9.45
CA LYS A 66 -1.88 -6.87 8.13
C LYS A 66 -1.51 -5.88 7.03
N GLY A 67 -1.76 -4.59 7.24
CA GLY A 67 -1.50 -3.54 6.24
C GLY A 67 -0.03 -3.44 5.86
N TYR A 68 0.86 -3.42 6.85
CA TYR A 68 2.31 -3.39 6.60
C TYR A 68 2.83 -4.64 5.92
N ASP A 69 2.39 -5.82 6.37
CA ASP A 69 2.82 -7.08 5.77
C ASP A 69 2.35 -7.22 4.32
N LEU A 70 1.21 -6.61 3.99
CA LEU A 70 0.67 -6.57 2.64
C LEU A 70 1.45 -5.61 1.72
N MET A 71 1.84 -4.44 2.23
CA MET A 71 2.54 -3.43 1.44
C MET A 71 4.03 -3.70 1.29
N LEU A 72 4.67 -4.10 2.38
CA LEU A 72 6.14 -4.16 2.48
C LEU A 72 6.67 -5.59 2.63
N GLY A 73 5.76 -6.57 2.63
CA GLY A 73 6.08 -7.98 2.81
C GLY A 73 6.02 -8.45 4.28
N LYS A 74 5.91 -9.76 4.44
CA LYS A 74 5.70 -10.42 5.74
C LYS A 74 6.76 -10.02 6.78
N GLY A 75 6.30 -9.61 7.97
CA GLY A 75 7.15 -9.23 9.09
C GLY A 75 7.66 -7.79 9.03
N ALA A 76 7.20 -6.98 8.07
CA ALA A 76 7.55 -5.57 7.99
C ALA A 76 7.07 -4.79 9.23
N PHE A 77 5.86 -5.09 9.70
CA PHE A 77 5.32 -4.46 10.91
C PHE A 77 6.24 -4.66 12.11
N ALA A 78 6.67 -5.90 12.35
CA ALA A 78 7.51 -6.24 13.49
C ALA A 78 8.84 -5.48 13.46
N LYS A 79 9.46 -5.34 12.28
CA LYS A 79 10.70 -4.57 12.11
C LYS A 79 10.48 -3.09 12.43
N ILE A 80 9.41 -2.49 11.92
CA ILE A 80 9.08 -1.07 12.12
C ILE A 80 8.73 -0.81 13.59
N TYR A 81 7.92 -1.69 14.20
CA TYR A 81 7.53 -1.60 15.60
C TYR A 81 8.73 -1.80 16.54
N ASN A 82 9.69 -2.66 16.20
CA ASN A 82 10.92 -2.80 16.98
C ASN A 82 11.81 -1.55 16.94
N GLN A 83 11.82 -0.83 15.81
CA GLN A 83 12.54 0.44 15.71
C GLN A 83 11.82 1.58 16.45
N THR A 84 10.49 1.60 16.37
CA THR A 84 9.63 2.60 17.01
C THR A 84 8.46 1.89 17.71
N PRO A 85 8.60 1.49 18.98
CA PRO A 85 7.60 0.70 19.71
C PRO A 85 6.43 1.57 20.20
N SER A 86 5.81 2.30 19.28
CA SER A 86 4.69 3.19 19.57
C SER A 86 3.67 3.15 18.44
N LEU A 87 2.48 2.63 18.76
CA LEU A 87 1.44 2.38 17.78
C LEU A 87 0.95 3.64 17.05
N PRO A 88 0.75 4.81 17.72
CA PRO A 88 0.37 6.04 17.03
C PRO A 88 1.40 6.50 15.98
N PHE A 89 2.70 6.36 16.28
CA PHE A 89 3.74 6.70 15.30
C PHE A 89 3.76 5.71 14.14
N VAL A 90 3.61 4.42 14.43
CA VAL A 90 3.55 3.36 13.41
C VAL A 90 2.32 3.53 12.51
N MET A 91 1.18 3.99 13.05
CA MET A 91 0.01 4.37 12.26
C MET A 91 0.31 5.54 11.33
N LYS A 92 0.95 6.60 11.86
CA LYS A 92 1.35 7.77 11.05
C LYS A 92 2.35 7.42 9.94
N PHE A 93 3.24 6.46 10.17
CA PHE A 93 4.15 5.96 9.13
C PHE A 93 3.37 5.20 8.04
N PHE A 94 2.37 4.42 8.42
CA PHE A 94 1.55 3.68 7.48
C PHE A 94 0.80 4.62 6.53
N GLU A 95 0.20 5.68 7.07
CA GLU A 95 -0.46 6.72 6.27
C GLU A 95 0.51 7.42 5.31
N GLN A 96 1.73 7.74 5.76
CA GLN A 96 2.75 8.34 4.90
C GLN A 96 3.17 7.41 3.76
N ILE A 97 3.31 6.12 4.04
CA ILE A 97 3.66 5.11 3.04
C ILE A 97 2.53 4.95 2.03
N ALA A 98 1.28 4.80 2.50
CA ALA A 98 0.12 4.68 1.63
C ALA A 98 -0.02 5.88 0.68
N ASN A 99 0.08 7.10 1.23
CA ASN A 99 0.03 8.34 0.43
C ASN A 99 1.22 8.48 -0.52
N GLY A 100 2.43 8.10 -0.07
CA GLY A 100 3.65 8.14 -0.89
C GLY A 100 3.57 7.17 -2.06
N VAL A 101 3.19 5.92 -1.79
CA VAL A 101 2.98 4.88 -2.81
C VAL A 101 1.90 5.31 -3.79
N GLU A 102 0.75 5.82 -3.33
CA GLU A 102 -0.30 6.31 -4.23
C GLU A 102 0.22 7.43 -5.14
N LYS A 103 0.98 8.39 -4.61
CA LYS A 103 1.55 9.49 -5.37
C LYS A 103 2.56 9.02 -6.42
N GLU A 104 3.43 8.08 -6.07
CA GLU A 104 4.39 7.50 -7.02
C GLU A 104 3.69 6.66 -8.09
N LEU A 105 2.69 5.85 -7.71
CA LEU A 105 1.84 5.14 -8.67
C LEU A 105 1.14 6.10 -9.65
N LYS A 106 0.65 7.25 -9.17
CA LYS A 106 0.08 8.27 -10.05
C LYS A 106 1.12 8.83 -11.03
N LYS A 107 2.33 9.16 -10.57
CA LYS A 107 3.42 9.62 -11.45
C LYS A 107 3.82 8.59 -12.50
N MET A 108 3.79 7.30 -12.14
CA MET A 108 4.06 6.18 -13.05
C MET A 108 2.89 5.92 -14.03
N GLY A 109 1.80 6.68 -13.96
CA GLY A 109 0.68 6.58 -14.88
C GLY A 109 -0.36 5.54 -14.51
N PHE A 110 -0.31 4.99 -13.28
CA PHE A 110 -1.35 4.11 -12.73
C PHE A 110 -2.61 4.88 -12.27
N GLU A 111 -2.74 6.19 -12.58
CA GLU A 111 -3.81 7.09 -12.08
C GLU A 111 -5.23 6.56 -12.24
N HIS A 112 -5.46 5.65 -13.18
CA HIS A 112 -6.73 5.01 -13.41
C HIS A 112 -6.47 3.53 -13.65
N THR A 113 -7.26 2.67 -13.00
CA THR A 113 -7.21 1.22 -13.25
C THR A 113 -7.12 0.99 -14.75
N ASN A 114 -6.28 0.05 -15.18
CA ASN A 114 -6.18 -0.34 -16.60
C ASN A 114 -7.57 -0.63 -17.22
N LYS A 115 -8.59 -0.91 -16.39
CA LYS A 115 -10.02 -0.91 -16.69
C LYS A 115 -10.55 0.35 -17.39
N GLU A 116 -10.29 1.56 -16.88
CA GLU A 116 -10.80 2.80 -17.48
C GLU A 116 -10.08 3.17 -18.78
N LYS A 117 -8.76 2.90 -18.86
CA LYS A 117 -8.01 3.06 -20.11
C LYS A 117 -8.49 2.04 -21.16
N ALA A 118 -8.64 0.77 -20.79
CA ALA A 118 -9.18 -0.27 -21.69
C ALA A 118 -10.63 0.03 -22.13
N GLN A 119 -11.48 0.53 -21.24
CA GLN A 119 -12.84 0.98 -21.60
C GLN A 119 -12.81 2.16 -22.56
N LYS A 120 -12.01 3.21 -22.30
CA LYS A 120 -11.85 4.33 -23.24
C LYS A 120 -11.34 3.89 -24.62
N TYR A 121 -10.44 2.92 -24.68
CA TYR A 121 -9.99 2.34 -25.95
C TYR A 121 -11.12 1.57 -26.65
N LEU A 122 -11.85 0.72 -25.95
CA LEU A 122 -12.97 -0.04 -26.50
C LEU A 122 -14.13 0.86 -26.96
N GLU A 123 -14.38 1.97 -26.28
CA GLU A 123 -15.37 2.98 -26.68
C GLU A 123 -14.93 3.78 -27.92
N LYS A 124 -13.63 4.07 -28.07
CA LYS A 124 -13.08 4.72 -29.26
C LYS A 124 -13.12 3.82 -30.51
N VAL A 125 -13.00 2.51 -30.34
CA VAL A 125 -13.01 1.54 -31.45
C VAL A 125 -14.45 1.24 -31.93
N LYS A 126 -15.46 1.52 -31.10
CA LYS A 126 -16.89 1.35 -31.46
C LYS A 126 -17.53 2.57 -32.14
N LYS A 127 -16.77 3.64 -32.38
CA LYS A 127 -17.23 4.87 -33.05
C LYS A 127 -16.62 4.98 -34.44
#